data_AF-A0A932YJK1-F1
#
_entry.id   AF-A0A932YJK1-F1
#
_cell.length_a   1.000
_cell.length_b   1.000
_cell.length_c   1.000
_cell.angle_alpha   90.00
_cell.angle_beta   90.00
_cell.angle_gamma   90.00
#
_symmetry.space_group_name_H-M   'P 1'
#
loop_
_entity.id
_entity.type
_entity.pdbx_description
1 polymer ?
#
loop_
_entity_poly.entity_id
_entity_poly.type
_entity_poly.pdbx_seq_one_letter_code
_entity_poly.pdbx_strand_id
1 'polypeptide(L)'
;MKFRPFLNCRSGLIFIIFIIFAPSIIFAATVIKQQSPPPIVINDIQIYPSAFSATVTWNTDVLSNSTVGYGESSYSYYISNRELKKSHLALLNFRIQPNIKYFFFVENCLNSSSKCVRSNNLSFNAINCGESWRCFNNTNIGYVNASCTWDHDSIKFCESGCANGMCNNHKDNGILYLNSNPRGASVFINGIVKTTTPDVLVNLAPGSYKVKFSKDAYEEFSTEVNVLPGKIVTLKSTLKIKLVCNDTDNGMDSFTKGFAADPFKKFVDKCVNKNTLNESICDGKTSLAETKIIKCDNGCSKGKCKKATNTNTQTKSTSPASLGLIPLIVIALIFLFLFIKKVKKGKLNFKKIKAKKKGRI
;
A
#
# COMPACT_ATOMS: atom_id res chain seq x y z
N MET A 1 32.44 73.68 -11.20
CA MET A 1 32.76 74.19 -12.55
C MET A 1 33.27 73.02 -13.38
N LYS A 2 32.71 72.85 -14.58
CA LYS A 2 33.02 71.78 -15.56
C LYS A 2 34.50 71.81 -15.95
N PHE A 3 35.10 70.64 -16.22
CA PHE A 3 35.62 70.27 -17.54
C PHE A 3 35.96 68.78 -17.57
N ARG A 4 35.30 68.02 -18.46
CA ARG A 4 35.73 66.67 -18.86
C ARG A 4 36.89 66.83 -19.85
N PRO A 5 37.78 65.83 -19.92
CA PRO A 5 38.23 65.37 -21.22
C PRO A 5 37.85 63.91 -21.45
N PHE A 6 37.29 63.70 -22.64
CA PHE A 6 37.38 62.46 -23.39
C PHE A 6 38.83 61.98 -23.44
N LEU A 7 39.05 60.67 -23.43
CA LEU A 7 39.84 59.96 -24.46
C LEU A 7 39.83 58.46 -24.11
N ASN A 8 39.19 57.67 -24.96
CA ASN A 8 39.84 56.73 -25.87
C ASN A 8 40.86 55.79 -25.20
N CYS A 9 40.38 54.58 -24.95
CA CYS A 9 41.22 53.40 -24.80
C CYS A 9 42.05 53.19 -26.08
N ARG A 10 43.34 53.55 -26.02
CA ARG A 10 44.35 52.92 -26.86
C ARG A 10 45.55 52.60 -25.99
N SER A 11 45.65 51.31 -25.64
CA SER A 11 46.85 50.56 -25.28
C SER A 11 48.03 51.37 -24.76
N GLY A 12 48.12 51.53 -23.44
CA GLY A 12 49.33 51.95 -22.74
C GLY A 12 49.24 51.52 -21.29
N LEU A 13 50.16 50.66 -20.84
CA LEU A 13 50.30 50.30 -19.43
C LEU A 13 50.55 51.58 -18.61
N ILE A 14 49.64 51.91 -17.71
CA ILE A 14 49.85 52.93 -16.69
C ILE A 14 50.53 52.22 -15.51
N PHE A 15 51.84 52.41 -15.34
CA PHE A 15 52.53 52.02 -14.10
C PHE A 15 52.40 53.15 -13.09
N ILE A 16 51.49 53.00 -12.11
CA ILE A 16 51.49 53.83 -10.91
C ILE A 16 52.41 53.15 -9.90
N ILE A 17 53.58 53.75 -9.66
CA ILE A 17 54.49 53.33 -8.59
C ILE A 17 53.95 53.94 -7.28
N PHE A 18 53.35 53.11 -6.43
CA PHE A 18 53.11 53.47 -5.03
C PHE A 18 54.36 53.10 -4.22
N ILE A 19 55.01 54.09 -3.60
CA ILE A 19 55.94 53.85 -2.49
C ILE A 19 55.07 53.59 -1.25
N ILE A 20 55.06 52.35 -0.76
CA ILE A 20 54.24 51.95 0.39
C ILE A 20 55.16 51.55 1.55
N PHE A 21 55.06 52.27 2.66
CA PHE A 21 55.53 51.84 3.98
C PHE A 21 54.45 50.93 4.62
N ALA A 22 54.88 49.80 5.20
CA ALA A 22 54.08 48.74 5.85
C ALA A 22 53.34 47.75 4.90
N PRO A 23 53.08 46.48 5.30
CA PRO A 23 52.70 45.42 4.37
C PRO A 23 51.23 45.59 3.99
N SER A 24 50.99 46.35 2.92
CA SER A 24 49.66 46.52 2.34
C SER A 24 49.47 45.47 1.26
N ILE A 25 48.46 44.62 1.43
CA ILE A 25 48.07 43.58 0.47
C ILE A 25 47.39 44.29 -0.72
N ILE A 26 48.04 44.24 -1.88
CA ILE A 26 47.49 44.75 -3.15
C ILE A 26 46.55 43.66 -3.71
N PHE A 27 45.24 43.89 -3.68
CA PHE A 27 44.30 43.04 -4.41
C PHE A 27 44.23 43.47 -5.87
N ALA A 28 44.87 42.71 -6.75
CA ALA A 28 44.64 42.81 -8.18
C ALA A 28 43.34 42.05 -8.53
N ALA A 29 42.25 42.79 -8.73
CA ALA A 29 41.01 42.20 -9.26
C ALA A 29 41.14 42.03 -10.78
N THR A 30 41.33 40.80 -11.23
CA THR A 30 41.26 40.47 -12.65
C THR A 30 39.80 40.54 -13.09
N VAL A 31 39.47 41.43 -14.03
CA VAL A 31 38.16 41.45 -14.69
C VAL A 31 38.08 40.21 -15.58
N ILE A 32 37.43 39.15 -15.10
CA ILE A 32 37.11 37.99 -15.93
C ILE A 32 36.01 38.44 -16.90
N LYS A 33 36.35 38.57 -18.19
CA LYS A 33 35.38 38.78 -19.25
C LYS A 33 34.41 37.60 -19.21
N GLN A 34 33.18 37.81 -18.76
CA GLN A 34 32.18 36.76 -18.65
C GLN A 34 31.95 36.17 -20.04
N GLN A 35 32.51 34.99 -20.31
CA GLN A 35 32.33 34.30 -21.57
C GLN A 35 30.83 34.02 -21.72
N SER A 36 30.23 34.49 -22.81
CA SER A 36 28.81 34.25 -23.07
C SER A 36 28.57 32.74 -22.99
N PRO A 37 27.54 32.28 -22.23
CA PRO A 37 27.28 30.86 -22.11
C PRO A 37 27.12 30.25 -23.51
N PRO A 38 27.62 29.03 -23.74
CA PRO A 38 27.50 28.37 -25.03
C PRO A 38 26.03 28.34 -25.48
N PRO A 39 25.76 28.51 -26.80
CA PRO A 39 24.39 28.43 -27.31
C PRO A 39 23.82 27.04 -27.01
N ILE A 40 22.54 26.98 -26.63
CA ILE A 40 21.88 25.68 -26.40
C ILE A 40 21.80 24.93 -27.73
N VAL A 41 22.27 23.69 -27.74
CA VAL A 41 22.07 22.74 -28.84
C VAL A 41 21.09 21.67 -28.38
N ILE A 42 19.97 21.54 -29.08
CA ILE A 42 18.97 20.49 -28.84
C ILE A 42 19.29 19.31 -29.76
N ASN A 43 19.39 18.10 -29.21
CA ASN A 43 19.63 16.89 -29.97
C ASN A 43 18.81 15.70 -29.44
N ASP A 44 18.76 14.64 -30.26
CA ASP A 44 18.12 13.35 -29.92
C ASP A 44 16.65 13.46 -29.46
N ILE A 45 15.85 14.24 -30.21
CA ILE A 45 14.41 14.34 -29.94
C ILE A 45 13.75 13.03 -30.37
N GLN A 46 13.31 12.26 -29.38
CA GLN A 46 12.54 11.03 -29.56
C GLN A 46 11.11 11.23 -29.08
N ILE A 47 10.17 10.57 -29.76
CA ILE A 47 8.76 10.60 -29.42
C ILE A 47 8.21 9.19 -29.31
N TYR A 48 7.56 8.91 -28.18
CA TYR A 48 6.90 7.65 -27.89
C TYR A 48 5.40 7.91 -27.80
N PRO A 49 4.68 7.88 -28.94
CA PRO A 49 3.25 8.11 -28.95
C PRO A 49 2.51 6.94 -28.31
N SER A 50 1.43 7.26 -27.62
CA SER A 50 0.36 6.38 -27.18
C SER A 50 -0.94 6.86 -27.81
N ALA A 51 -2.08 6.30 -27.40
CA ALA A 51 -3.38 6.69 -27.92
C ALA A 51 -3.92 7.99 -27.30
N PHE A 52 -3.64 8.25 -26.02
CA PHE A 52 -4.05 9.48 -25.31
C PHE A 52 -2.90 10.28 -24.75
N SER A 53 -1.68 9.86 -25.05
CA SER A 53 -0.50 10.53 -24.56
C SER A 53 0.64 10.39 -25.54
N ALA A 54 1.70 11.14 -25.34
CA ALA A 54 2.97 10.92 -25.99
C ALA A 54 4.08 11.37 -25.04
N THR A 55 5.14 10.58 -24.94
CA THR A 55 6.32 10.97 -24.16
C THR A 55 7.37 11.50 -25.12
N VAL A 56 7.78 12.75 -24.93
CA VAL A 56 8.88 13.38 -25.67
C VAL A 56 10.11 13.35 -24.80
N THR A 57 11.24 12.88 -25.32
CA THR A 57 12.55 12.93 -24.65
C THR A 57 13.58 13.56 -25.56
N TRP A 58 14.49 14.34 -24.99
CA TRP A 58 15.59 14.96 -25.74
C TRP A 58 16.73 15.39 -24.81
N ASN A 59 17.87 15.72 -25.40
CA ASN A 59 19.05 16.17 -24.66
C ASN A 59 19.52 17.57 -25.10
N THR A 60 20.23 18.23 -24.21
CA THR A 60 20.91 19.51 -24.42
C THR A 60 22.36 19.44 -23.99
N ASP A 61 23.24 20.17 -24.68
CA ASP A 61 24.68 20.27 -24.35
C ASP A 61 24.94 21.07 -23.05
N VAL A 62 23.99 21.94 -22.70
CA VAL A 62 23.99 22.81 -21.52
C VAL A 62 22.81 22.51 -20.59
N LEU A 63 22.94 22.87 -19.31
CA LEU A 63 21.83 22.79 -18.35
C LEU A 63 20.80 23.87 -18.70
N SER A 64 19.56 23.46 -18.91
CA SER A 64 18.47 24.36 -19.31
C SER A 64 17.14 23.91 -18.71
N ASN A 65 16.18 24.82 -18.61
CA ASN A 65 14.78 24.44 -18.39
C ASN A 65 14.17 23.90 -19.70
N SER A 66 12.93 23.41 -19.66
CA SER A 66 12.24 22.90 -20.84
C SER A 66 10.80 23.38 -20.93
N THR A 67 10.34 23.62 -22.17
CA THR A 67 8.94 23.85 -22.52
C THR A 67 8.61 23.02 -23.77
N VAL A 68 7.48 22.33 -23.78
CA VAL A 68 6.96 21.62 -24.95
C VAL A 68 5.59 22.17 -25.29
N GLY A 69 5.45 22.74 -26.48
CA GLY A 69 4.17 23.19 -27.03
C GLY A 69 3.60 22.15 -27.99
N TYR A 70 2.31 21.84 -27.92
CA TYR A 70 1.66 20.87 -28.80
C TYR A 70 0.18 21.16 -29.10
N GLY A 71 -0.34 20.58 -30.18
CA GLY A 71 -1.76 20.63 -30.57
C GLY A 71 -2.04 20.10 -31.99
N GLU A 72 -3.30 20.07 -32.42
CA GLU A 72 -3.74 19.41 -33.68
C GLU A 72 -3.46 20.26 -34.93
N SER A 73 -3.77 21.55 -34.85
CA SER A 73 -3.55 22.53 -35.95
C SER A 73 -2.74 23.75 -35.49
N SER A 74 -2.68 24.00 -34.19
CA SER A 74 -1.94 25.08 -33.55
C SER A 74 -1.47 24.68 -32.16
N TYR A 75 -0.40 25.31 -31.66
CA TYR A 75 0.14 25.04 -30.33
C TYR A 75 -0.77 25.63 -29.25
N SER A 76 -1.67 24.80 -28.75
CA SER A 76 -2.70 25.18 -27.78
C SER A 76 -2.35 24.78 -26.35
N TYR A 77 -1.43 23.82 -26.19
CA TYR A 77 -1.09 23.24 -24.89
C TYR A 77 0.42 23.29 -24.66
N TYR A 78 0.82 23.59 -23.42
CA TYR A 78 2.21 23.80 -23.04
C TYR A 78 2.54 23.04 -21.76
N ILE A 79 3.66 22.34 -21.77
CA ILE A 79 4.23 21.66 -20.59
C ILE A 79 5.59 22.27 -20.33
N SER A 80 5.80 22.83 -19.13
CA SER A 80 7.08 23.43 -18.77
C SER A 80 7.66 22.79 -17.52
N ASN A 81 8.97 22.58 -17.52
CA ASN A 81 9.75 22.16 -16.37
C ASN A 81 10.87 23.18 -16.13
N ARG A 82 10.90 23.75 -14.94
CA ARG A 82 11.88 24.80 -14.55
C ARG A 82 13.21 24.24 -14.08
N GLU A 83 13.32 22.93 -13.87
CA GLU A 83 14.55 22.28 -13.45
C GLU A 83 15.61 22.33 -14.56
N LEU A 84 16.83 22.73 -14.19
CA LEU A 84 17.95 22.81 -15.12
C LEU A 84 18.58 21.42 -15.27
N LYS A 85 18.33 20.77 -16.41
CA LYS A 85 18.87 19.44 -16.73
C LYS A 85 19.48 19.43 -18.13
N LYS A 86 20.32 18.44 -18.42
CA LYS A 86 20.81 18.14 -19.79
C LYS A 86 19.96 17.10 -20.50
N SER A 87 19.15 16.35 -19.77
CA SER A 87 18.24 15.35 -20.30
C SER A 87 16.83 15.68 -19.83
N HIS A 88 15.90 15.71 -20.78
CA HIS A 88 14.56 16.24 -20.60
C HIS A 88 13.51 15.20 -20.97
N LEU A 89 12.38 15.25 -20.28
CA LEU A 89 11.21 14.43 -20.53
C LEU A 89 9.96 15.27 -20.35
N ALA A 90 9.03 15.17 -21.30
CA ALA A 90 7.69 15.74 -21.19
C ALA A 90 6.64 14.68 -21.52
N LEU A 91 5.65 14.54 -20.63
CA LEU A 91 4.50 13.68 -20.85
C LEU A 91 3.33 14.52 -21.37
N LEU A 92 3.08 14.45 -22.67
CA LEU A 92 1.90 15.04 -23.30
C LEU A 92 0.71 14.12 -23.01
N ASN A 93 -0.28 14.54 -22.25
CA ASN A 93 -1.44 13.70 -21.90
C ASN A 93 -2.77 14.46 -21.85
N PHE A 94 -2.76 15.76 -22.17
CA PHE A 94 -3.95 16.59 -22.13
C PHE A 94 -4.52 16.72 -23.54
N ARG A 95 -5.79 16.35 -23.71
CA ARG A 95 -6.55 16.50 -24.97
C ARG A 95 -5.92 15.80 -26.19
N ILE A 96 -5.07 14.80 -25.99
CA ILE A 96 -4.63 13.91 -27.07
C ILE A 96 -5.72 12.85 -27.29
N GLN A 97 -6.13 12.68 -28.55
CA GLN A 97 -7.10 11.69 -28.98
C GLN A 97 -6.46 10.64 -29.92
N PRO A 98 -6.94 9.39 -29.93
CA PRO A 98 -6.42 8.33 -30.79
C PRO A 98 -6.62 8.67 -32.27
N ASN A 99 -5.72 8.18 -33.13
CA ASN A 99 -5.80 8.37 -34.59
C ASN A 99 -5.78 9.84 -35.06
N ILE A 100 -5.39 10.78 -34.19
CA ILE A 100 -5.22 12.19 -34.55
C ILE A 100 -3.72 12.51 -34.67
N LYS A 101 -3.38 13.32 -35.67
CA LYS A 101 -2.03 13.86 -35.83
C LYS A 101 -1.87 15.12 -35.00
N TYR A 102 -0.81 15.18 -34.21
CA TYR A 102 -0.44 16.34 -33.41
C TYR A 102 0.89 16.90 -33.88
N PHE A 103 1.02 18.23 -33.80
CA PHE A 103 2.26 18.95 -34.00
C PHE A 103 2.82 19.38 -32.65
N PHE A 104 4.14 19.39 -32.52
CA PHE A 104 4.82 19.85 -31.31
C PHE A 104 6.18 20.48 -31.59
N PHE A 105 6.69 21.23 -30.62
CA PHE A 105 8.07 21.69 -30.57
C PHE A 105 8.60 21.55 -29.14
N VAL A 106 9.93 21.44 -29.00
CA VAL A 106 10.61 21.57 -27.72
C VAL A 106 11.40 22.86 -27.69
N GLU A 107 11.42 23.52 -26.53
CA GLU A 107 12.13 24.77 -26.29
C GLU A 107 12.88 24.68 -24.97
N ASN A 108 14.11 25.17 -24.94
CA ASN A 108 14.95 25.18 -23.75
C ASN A 108 15.52 26.57 -23.51
N CYS A 109 15.62 27.00 -22.25
CA CYS A 109 16.19 28.30 -21.86
C CYS A 109 17.19 28.14 -20.69
N LEU A 110 18.22 28.97 -20.65
CA LEU A 110 19.35 28.81 -19.71
C LEU A 110 19.09 29.25 -18.26
N ASN A 111 18.15 30.17 -18.00
CA ASN A 111 17.77 30.64 -16.63
C ASN A 111 16.68 31.72 -16.63
N SER A 112 16.43 32.37 -17.77
CA SER A 112 15.34 33.34 -17.98
C SER A 112 14.89 33.27 -19.45
N SER A 113 13.64 33.64 -19.71
CA SER A 113 12.94 33.52 -20.99
C SER A 113 13.55 34.28 -22.18
N SER A 114 14.68 34.98 -22.00
CA SER A 114 15.31 35.79 -23.03
C SER A 114 16.38 35.07 -23.87
N LYS A 115 16.85 33.89 -23.44
CA LYS A 115 17.83 33.06 -24.19
C LYS A 115 17.31 31.65 -24.34
N CYS A 116 16.33 31.50 -25.22
CA CYS A 116 15.67 30.24 -25.52
C CYS A 116 16.02 29.76 -26.93
N VAL A 117 16.20 28.46 -27.08
CA VAL A 117 16.34 27.79 -28.38
C VAL A 117 15.15 26.87 -28.57
N ARG A 118 14.53 26.91 -29.74
CA ARG A 118 13.37 26.11 -30.11
C ARG A 118 13.75 25.14 -31.23
N SER A 119 13.24 23.91 -31.15
CA SER A 119 13.36 22.93 -32.23
C SER A 119 12.53 23.35 -33.44
N ASN A 120 12.76 22.68 -34.57
CA ASN A 120 11.81 22.72 -35.68
C ASN A 120 10.44 22.17 -35.24
N ASN A 121 9.40 22.50 -36.01
CA ASN A 121 8.07 21.93 -35.84
C ASN A 121 8.12 20.43 -36.19
N LEU A 122 7.76 19.59 -35.24
CA LEU A 122 7.70 18.14 -35.38
C LEU A 122 6.24 17.69 -35.31
N SER A 123 5.98 16.43 -35.67
CA SER A 123 4.65 15.86 -35.55
C SER A 123 4.70 14.40 -35.18
N PHE A 124 3.65 13.92 -34.52
CA PHE A 124 3.42 12.50 -34.26
C PHE A 124 1.95 12.18 -34.55
N ASN A 125 1.70 10.93 -34.94
CA ASN A 125 0.34 10.39 -34.98
C ASN A 125 0.10 9.70 -33.65
N ALA A 126 -0.93 10.12 -32.91
CA ALA A 126 -1.41 9.36 -31.77
C ALA A 126 -1.81 7.96 -32.27
N ILE A 127 -1.49 6.94 -31.49
CA ILE A 127 -1.73 5.55 -31.90
C ILE A 127 -3.22 5.39 -32.20
N ASN A 128 -3.55 4.91 -33.40
CA ASN A 128 -4.92 4.57 -33.77
C ASN A 128 -5.35 3.35 -32.94
N CYS A 129 -6.38 3.53 -32.12
CA CYS A 129 -7.13 2.43 -31.51
C CYS A 129 -8.25 2.03 -32.49
N GLY A 130 -7.87 1.54 -33.68
CA GLY A 130 -8.83 0.94 -34.59
C GLY A 130 -9.43 -0.30 -33.93
N GLU A 131 -10.60 -0.74 -34.39
CA GLU A 131 -11.02 -2.13 -34.16
C GLU A 131 -9.98 -3.06 -34.81
N SER A 132 -8.93 -3.38 -34.05
CA SER A 132 -7.81 -4.15 -34.52
C SER A 132 -7.41 -5.09 -33.39
N TRP A 133 -7.80 -6.34 -33.57
CA TRP A 133 -7.35 -7.46 -32.77
C TRP A 133 -5.82 -7.47 -32.76
N ARG A 134 -5.19 -7.32 -31.59
CA ARG A 134 -3.77 -7.60 -31.41
C ARG A 134 -3.59 -8.56 -30.25
N CYS A 135 -3.14 -9.77 -30.57
CA CYS A 135 -2.78 -10.78 -29.59
C CYS A 135 -1.41 -10.45 -28.99
N PHE A 136 -1.31 -10.41 -27.66
CA PHE A 136 -0.02 -10.27 -26.98
C PHE A 136 0.49 -11.66 -26.59
N ASN A 137 1.41 -12.21 -27.39
CA ASN A 137 2.02 -13.54 -27.27
C ASN A 137 1.03 -14.72 -27.38
N ASN A 138 1.56 -15.95 -27.34
CA ASN A 138 0.82 -17.24 -27.42
C ASN A 138 -0.18 -17.48 -26.27
N THR A 139 -0.52 -16.45 -25.49
CA THR A 139 -1.50 -16.44 -24.42
C THR A 139 -2.68 -15.57 -24.87
N ASN A 140 -3.87 -16.17 -24.90
CA ASN A 140 -5.10 -15.70 -25.54
C ASN A 140 -5.74 -14.40 -24.98
N ILE A 141 -4.97 -13.32 -24.78
CA ILE A 141 -5.47 -12.07 -24.19
C ILE A 141 -5.19 -10.88 -25.12
N GLY A 142 -6.23 -10.12 -25.45
CA GLY A 142 -6.11 -8.78 -26.02
C GLY A 142 -7.47 -8.08 -26.24
N TYR A 143 -7.64 -6.88 -25.66
CA TYR A 143 -8.44 -5.80 -26.24
C TYR A 143 -8.01 -4.42 -25.72
N VAL A 144 -8.10 -3.43 -26.61
CA VAL A 144 -8.01 -1.98 -26.34
C VAL A 144 -9.32 -1.41 -26.88
N ASN A 145 -10.16 -0.80 -26.03
CA ASN A 145 -11.40 -0.15 -26.48
C ASN A 145 -11.11 1.20 -27.16
N ALA A 146 -12.14 1.83 -27.75
CA ALA A 146 -12.04 3.17 -28.35
C ALA A 146 -11.56 4.26 -27.37
N SER A 147 -11.53 3.94 -26.08
CA SER A 147 -11.05 4.78 -24.98
C SER A 147 -9.69 4.30 -24.42
N CYS A 148 -8.97 3.43 -25.13
CA CYS A 148 -7.64 2.82 -24.87
C CYS A 148 -7.24 2.76 -23.39
N THR A 149 -8.20 2.35 -22.57
CA THR A 149 -8.08 2.19 -21.13
C THR A 149 -8.33 0.74 -20.79
N TRP A 150 -7.68 0.28 -19.73
CA TRP A 150 -7.85 -1.04 -19.17
C TRP A 150 -9.17 -1.07 -18.40
N ASP A 151 -10.27 -1.29 -19.10
CA ASP A 151 -11.52 -1.60 -18.45
C ASP A 151 -11.63 -3.12 -18.28
N HIS A 152 -11.42 -3.59 -17.06
CA HIS A 152 -11.53 -4.99 -16.70
C HIS A 152 -12.95 -5.56 -16.91
N ASP A 153 -13.97 -4.70 -17.04
CA ASP A 153 -15.35 -5.11 -17.28
C ASP A 153 -15.70 -5.27 -18.76
N SER A 154 -14.80 -4.92 -19.70
CA SER A 154 -15.02 -5.07 -21.15
C SER A 154 -13.98 -5.94 -21.88
N ILE A 155 -13.29 -6.83 -21.16
CA ILE A 155 -12.47 -7.90 -21.75
C ILE A 155 -13.35 -8.81 -22.62
N LYS A 156 -13.15 -8.80 -23.94
CA LYS A 156 -13.66 -9.85 -24.83
C LYS A 156 -12.56 -10.86 -25.10
N PHE A 157 -12.80 -12.10 -24.68
CA PHE A 157 -11.87 -13.21 -24.88
C PHE A 157 -11.96 -13.73 -26.31
N CYS A 158 -10.84 -13.97 -26.98
CA CYS A 158 -10.87 -14.72 -28.23
C CYS A 158 -11.17 -16.18 -27.87
N GLU A 159 -12.34 -16.66 -28.26
CA GLU A 159 -12.92 -17.92 -27.75
C GLU A 159 -12.08 -19.17 -28.10
N SER A 160 -11.08 -19.01 -28.96
CA SER A 160 -10.40 -20.12 -29.64
C SER A 160 -8.88 -19.98 -29.77
N GLY A 161 -8.32 -18.95 -29.13
CA GLY A 161 -6.91 -18.60 -29.24
C GLY A 161 -6.48 -18.00 -30.57
N CYS A 162 -5.26 -17.46 -30.55
CA CYS A 162 -4.69 -16.67 -31.64
C CYS A 162 -3.78 -17.51 -32.54
N ALA A 163 -3.95 -17.41 -33.86
CA ALA A 163 -2.97 -17.87 -34.84
C ALA A 163 -2.73 -16.75 -35.86
N ASN A 164 -1.46 -16.46 -36.17
CA ASN A 164 -1.06 -15.42 -37.13
C ASN A 164 -1.68 -14.03 -36.89
N GLY A 165 -1.99 -13.69 -35.64
CA GLY A 165 -2.59 -12.39 -35.28
C GLY A 165 -4.11 -12.29 -35.52
N MET A 166 -4.80 -13.39 -35.86
CA MET A 166 -6.26 -13.43 -36.04
C MET A 166 -6.93 -14.40 -35.06
N CYS A 167 -8.20 -14.12 -34.70
CA CYS A 167 -9.01 -14.95 -33.81
C CYS A 167 -9.67 -16.10 -34.59
N ASN A 168 -9.35 -17.35 -34.24
CA ASN A 168 -9.97 -18.54 -34.86
C ASN A 168 -11.27 -18.91 -34.13
N ASN A 169 -12.03 -19.88 -34.64
CA ASN A 169 -13.40 -20.22 -34.19
C ASN A 169 -13.47 -21.68 -33.70
N HIS A 170 -13.42 -21.91 -32.37
CA HIS A 170 -13.64 -23.19 -31.69
C HIS A 170 -15.09 -23.18 -31.21
N LYS A 171 -16.01 -23.45 -32.15
CA LYS A 171 -17.47 -23.45 -31.89
C LYS A 171 -17.94 -24.51 -30.90
N ASP A 172 -17.07 -25.44 -30.50
CA ASP A 172 -17.47 -26.65 -29.76
C ASP A 172 -17.19 -26.58 -28.25
N ASN A 173 -16.34 -25.67 -27.78
CA ASN A 173 -15.99 -25.52 -26.35
C ASN A 173 -16.41 -24.15 -25.81
N GLY A 174 -16.67 -24.05 -24.51
CA GLY A 174 -17.07 -22.82 -23.83
C GLY A 174 -15.97 -22.23 -22.95
N ILE A 175 -16.24 -21.02 -22.44
CA ILE A 175 -15.35 -20.25 -21.57
C ILE A 175 -16.07 -19.89 -20.28
N LEU A 176 -15.37 -19.93 -19.16
CA LEU A 176 -15.87 -19.50 -17.87
C LEU A 176 -15.01 -18.37 -17.29
N TYR A 177 -15.56 -17.16 -17.24
CA TYR A 177 -14.97 -16.03 -16.53
C TYR A 177 -15.40 -16.05 -15.06
N LEU A 178 -14.42 -15.98 -14.16
CA LEU A 178 -14.60 -16.10 -12.71
C LEU A 178 -14.13 -14.82 -12.03
N ASN A 179 -14.99 -14.21 -11.23
CA ASN A 179 -14.60 -13.05 -10.43
C ASN A 179 -15.24 -13.11 -9.04
N SER A 180 -14.55 -12.56 -8.05
CA SER A 180 -15.10 -12.41 -6.71
C SER A 180 -14.78 -11.07 -6.07
N ASN A 181 -15.65 -10.68 -5.14
CA ASN A 181 -15.38 -9.60 -4.20
C ASN A 181 -15.35 -10.16 -2.76
N PRO A 182 -14.22 -10.11 -2.05
CA PRO A 182 -12.91 -9.59 -2.48
C PRO A 182 -12.23 -10.47 -3.54
N ARG A 183 -11.26 -9.88 -4.26
CA ARG A 183 -10.43 -10.58 -5.26
C ARG A 183 -9.44 -11.56 -4.61
N GLY A 184 -8.89 -12.48 -5.40
CA GLY A 184 -7.91 -13.47 -4.96
C GLY A 184 -8.53 -14.59 -4.12
N ALA A 185 -9.77 -14.98 -4.40
CA ALA A 185 -10.37 -16.18 -3.84
C ALA A 185 -9.91 -17.39 -4.65
N SER A 186 -9.57 -18.49 -3.98
CA SER A 186 -9.28 -19.77 -4.63
C SER A 186 -10.56 -20.33 -5.25
N VAL A 187 -10.48 -20.82 -6.49
CA VAL A 187 -11.60 -21.40 -7.22
C VAL A 187 -11.36 -22.88 -7.47
N PHE A 188 -12.35 -23.69 -7.11
CA PHE A 188 -12.40 -25.13 -7.34
C PHE A 188 -13.45 -25.42 -8.40
N ILE A 189 -13.11 -26.26 -9.37
CA ILE A 189 -14.04 -26.75 -10.40
C ILE A 189 -14.18 -28.26 -10.20
N ASN A 190 -15.39 -28.74 -9.98
CA ASN A 190 -15.69 -30.15 -9.68
C ASN A 190 -14.84 -30.71 -8.54
N GLY A 191 -14.53 -29.88 -7.53
CA GLY A 191 -13.76 -30.25 -6.35
C GLY A 191 -12.23 -30.11 -6.49
N ILE A 192 -11.70 -29.81 -7.67
CA ILE A 192 -10.25 -29.66 -7.91
C ILE A 192 -9.87 -28.17 -7.91
N VAL A 193 -8.87 -27.77 -7.13
CA VAL A 193 -8.32 -26.39 -7.17
C VAL A 193 -7.81 -26.12 -8.57
N LYS A 194 -8.33 -25.07 -9.21
CA LYS A 194 -7.98 -24.75 -10.59
C LYS A 194 -7.24 -23.41 -10.70
N THR A 195 -7.69 -22.39 -9.97
CA THR A 195 -7.18 -21.01 -10.12
C THR A 195 -7.56 -20.09 -8.95
N THR A 196 -7.28 -18.79 -9.05
CA THR A 196 -7.71 -17.72 -8.14
C THR A 196 -8.42 -16.58 -8.89
N THR A 197 -9.35 -15.85 -8.25
CA THR A 197 -10.09 -14.76 -8.91
C THR A 197 -9.31 -13.43 -8.99
N PRO A 198 -9.58 -12.58 -9.99
CA PRO A 198 -10.31 -12.88 -11.22
C PRO A 198 -9.47 -13.75 -12.17
N ASP A 199 -10.10 -14.69 -12.85
CA ASP A 199 -9.43 -15.52 -13.87
C ASP A 199 -10.42 -16.02 -14.93
N VAL A 200 -9.87 -16.52 -16.04
CA VAL A 200 -10.63 -17.03 -17.19
C VAL A 200 -10.18 -18.45 -17.52
N LEU A 201 -11.12 -19.39 -17.46
CA LEU A 201 -10.91 -20.76 -17.90
C LEU A 201 -11.38 -20.90 -19.35
N VAL A 202 -10.47 -21.27 -20.23
CA VAL A 202 -10.74 -21.49 -21.66
C VAL A 202 -10.83 -22.98 -21.99
N ASN A 203 -11.43 -23.28 -23.14
CA ASN A 203 -11.49 -24.62 -23.72
C ASN A 203 -12.20 -25.64 -22.80
N LEU A 204 -13.25 -25.20 -22.10
CA LEU A 204 -14.09 -26.08 -21.28
C LEU A 204 -15.07 -26.82 -22.19
N ALA A 205 -15.13 -28.15 -22.07
CA ALA A 205 -16.17 -28.92 -22.73
C ALA A 205 -17.55 -28.42 -22.28
N PRO A 206 -18.56 -28.29 -23.16
CA PRO A 206 -19.90 -27.90 -22.75
C PRO A 206 -20.45 -28.85 -21.68
N GLY A 207 -21.09 -28.30 -20.65
CA GLY A 207 -21.62 -29.08 -19.54
C GLY A 207 -21.78 -28.29 -18.24
N SER A 208 -22.32 -28.96 -17.22
CA SER A 208 -22.47 -28.39 -15.88
C SER A 208 -21.19 -28.56 -15.06
N TYR A 209 -20.76 -27.48 -14.41
CA TYR A 209 -19.60 -27.43 -13.55
C TYR A 209 -19.99 -26.95 -12.16
N LYS A 210 -19.58 -27.69 -11.12
CA LYS A 210 -19.69 -27.22 -9.74
C LYS A 210 -18.50 -26.34 -9.41
N VAL A 211 -18.76 -25.06 -9.20
CA VAL A 211 -17.77 -24.03 -8.90
C VAL A 211 -17.83 -23.70 -7.42
N LYS A 212 -16.70 -23.72 -6.73
CA LYS A 212 -16.56 -23.26 -5.35
C LYS A 212 -15.52 -22.16 -5.25
N PHE A 213 -15.87 -21.07 -4.57
CA PHE A 213 -14.97 -19.99 -4.20
C PHE A 213 -14.63 -20.14 -2.70
N SER A 214 -13.34 -20.04 -2.37
CA SER A 214 -12.84 -20.14 -1.00
C SER A 214 -11.77 -19.09 -0.76
N LYS A 215 -11.84 -18.38 0.36
CA LYS A 215 -10.87 -17.37 0.75
C LYS A 215 -10.79 -17.29 2.27
N ASP A 216 -9.59 -17.12 2.81
CA ASP A 216 -9.38 -16.94 4.24
C ASP A 216 -10.21 -15.78 4.78
N ALA A 217 -10.79 -15.94 5.97
CA ALA A 217 -11.73 -15.02 6.59
C ALA A 217 -13.11 -14.88 5.92
N TYR A 218 -13.42 -15.66 4.87
CA TYR A 218 -14.72 -15.65 4.20
C TYR A 218 -15.40 -17.02 4.26
N GLU A 219 -16.74 -17.01 4.18
CA GLU A 219 -17.54 -18.21 4.00
C GLU A 219 -17.29 -18.80 2.61
N GLU A 220 -17.24 -20.14 2.51
CA GLU A 220 -17.17 -20.80 1.21
C GLU A 220 -18.48 -20.62 0.45
N PHE A 221 -18.39 -20.29 -0.83
CA PHE A 221 -19.55 -20.18 -1.72
C PHE A 221 -19.45 -21.22 -2.83
N SER A 222 -20.49 -22.03 -3.01
CA SER A 222 -20.57 -23.03 -4.08
C SER A 222 -21.82 -22.82 -4.93
N THR A 223 -21.66 -22.92 -6.24
CA THR A 223 -22.76 -22.87 -7.22
C THR A 223 -22.49 -23.83 -8.37
N GLU A 224 -23.52 -24.16 -9.13
CA GLU A 224 -23.37 -24.82 -10.42
C GLU A 224 -23.47 -23.79 -11.55
N VAL A 225 -22.70 -24.00 -12.61
CA VAL A 225 -22.72 -23.17 -13.81
C VAL A 225 -22.77 -24.07 -15.04
N ASN A 226 -23.68 -23.79 -15.96
CA ASN A 226 -23.76 -24.50 -17.23
C ASN A 226 -22.96 -23.76 -18.30
N VAL A 227 -21.92 -24.41 -18.82
CA VAL A 227 -21.06 -23.87 -19.89
C VAL A 227 -21.59 -24.34 -21.23
N LEU A 228 -21.89 -23.38 -22.12
CA LEU A 228 -22.41 -23.62 -23.46
C LEU A 228 -21.30 -23.54 -24.52
N PRO A 229 -21.41 -24.27 -25.64
CA PRO A 229 -20.42 -24.24 -26.72
C PRO A 229 -20.33 -22.85 -27.36
N GLY A 230 -19.10 -22.35 -27.56
CA GLY A 230 -18.84 -21.03 -28.17
C GLY A 230 -19.47 -19.87 -27.39
N LYS A 231 -19.63 -20.02 -26.06
CA LYS A 231 -20.15 -18.96 -25.19
C LYS A 231 -19.20 -18.70 -24.04
N ILE A 232 -19.08 -17.41 -23.70
CA ILE A 232 -18.50 -16.96 -22.44
C ILE A 232 -19.60 -16.93 -21.38
N VAL A 233 -19.43 -17.73 -20.34
CA VAL A 233 -20.27 -17.69 -19.14
C VAL A 233 -19.53 -16.89 -18.07
N THR A 234 -20.19 -15.88 -17.52
CA THR A 234 -19.63 -15.00 -16.49
C THR A 234 -20.20 -15.37 -15.14
N LEU A 235 -19.33 -15.73 -14.20
CA LEU A 235 -19.70 -16.03 -12.82
C LEU A 235 -18.99 -15.06 -11.87
N LYS A 236 -19.78 -14.13 -11.32
CA LYS A 236 -19.34 -13.17 -10.30
C LYS A 236 -19.94 -13.56 -8.95
N SER A 237 -19.14 -13.54 -7.88
CA SER A 237 -19.63 -13.81 -6.52
C SER A 237 -19.12 -12.79 -5.51
N THR A 238 -19.98 -12.36 -4.59
CA THR A 238 -19.58 -11.54 -3.43
C THR A 238 -19.52 -12.45 -2.21
N LEU A 239 -18.32 -12.66 -1.67
CA LEU A 239 -18.11 -13.55 -0.54
C LEU A 239 -18.51 -12.85 0.76
N LYS A 240 -19.21 -13.59 1.63
CA LYS A 240 -19.55 -13.11 2.97
C LYS A 240 -18.40 -13.38 3.92
N ILE A 241 -18.10 -12.41 4.77
CA ILE A 241 -17.07 -12.57 5.80
C ILE A 241 -17.51 -13.66 6.77
N LYS A 242 -16.61 -14.58 7.08
CA LYS A 242 -16.80 -15.57 8.14
C LYS A 242 -16.65 -14.85 9.47
N LEU A 243 -17.78 -14.50 10.07
CA LEU A 243 -17.86 -13.82 11.34
C LEU A 243 -17.38 -14.75 12.48
N VAL A 244 -16.13 -14.58 12.92
CA VAL A 244 -15.54 -15.25 14.10
C VAL A 244 -14.64 -14.28 14.84
N CYS A 245 -14.89 -14.05 16.13
CA CYS A 245 -13.98 -13.30 16.99
C CYS A 245 -13.56 -14.15 18.20
N ASN A 246 -12.33 -13.95 18.66
CA ASN A 246 -11.78 -14.62 19.85
C ASN A 246 -11.24 -13.59 20.82
N ASP A 247 -11.57 -13.76 22.09
CA ASP A 247 -11.28 -12.84 23.18
C ASP A 247 -10.63 -13.63 24.32
N THR A 248 -9.50 -13.14 24.86
CA THR A 248 -8.70 -13.91 25.83
C THR A 248 -9.20 -13.83 27.27
N ASP A 249 -10.04 -12.87 27.58
CA ASP A 249 -10.57 -12.57 28.90
C ASP A 249 -12.11 -12.55 28.92
N ASN A 250 -12.72 -13.13 27.88
CA ASN A 250 -14.15 -13.31 27.71
C ASN A 250 -14.93 -11.99 27.63
N GLY A 251 -14.34 -10.97 27.00
CA GLY A 251 -15.00 -9.70 26.72
C GLY A 251 -14.48 -8.56 27.59
N MET A 252 -15.40 -7.82 28.21
CA MET A 252 -15.11 -6.57 28.90
C MET A 252 -14.58 -6.78 30.33
N ASP A 253 -13.38 -7.32 30.49
CA ASP A 253 -12.64 -7.38 31.76
C ASP A 253 -11.46 -6.39 31.85
N SER A 254 -11.78 -5.16 32.27
CA SER A 254 -10.79 -4.08 32.31
C SER A 254 -9.68 -4.23 33.34
N PHE A 255 -9.70 -5.29 34.16
CA PHE A 255 -8.68 -5.57 35.17
C PHE A 255 -7.72 -6.68 34.77
N THR A 256 -8.01 -7.36 33.66
CA THR A 256 -7.12 -8.31 33.01
C THR A 256 -6.53 -7.65 31.77
N LYS A 257 -5.35 -8.11 31.35
CA LYS A 257 -4.80 -7.66 30.07
C LYS A 257 -5.12 -8.74 29.07
N GLY A 258 -5.93 -8.42 28.09
CA GLY A 258 -6.36 -9.31 27.04
C GLY A 258 -6.08 -8.79 25.63
N PHE A 259 -6.69 -9.49 24.69
CA PHE A 259 -6.82 -9.10 23.30
C PHE A 259 -8.09 -9.70 22.72
N ALA A 260 -8.71 -8.96 21.81
CA ALA A 260 -9.74 -9.47 20.91
C ALA A 260 -9.15 -9.58 19.49
N ALA A 261 -9.41 -10.68 18.80
CA ALA A 261 -8.97 -10.89 17.43
C ALA A 261 -10.13 -11.30 16.55
N ASP A 262 -10.28 -10.60 15.43
CA ASP A 262 -11.16 -10.98 14.33
C ASP A 262 -10.30 -11.57 13.18
N PRO A 263 -10.91 -12.03 12.07
CA PRO A 263 -10.18 -12.67 10.99
C PRO A 263 -9.18 -11.75 10.27
N PHE A 264 -9.26 -10.43 10.46
CA PHE A 264 -8.41 -9.44 9.77
C PHE A 264 -7.39 -8.80 10.70
N LYS A 265 -7.70 -8.68 11.99
CA LYS A 265 -6.91 -7.86 12.91
C LYS A 265 -7.00 -8.34 14.36
N LYS A 266 -5.87 -8.17 15.04
CA LYS A 266 -5.72 -8.34 16.49
C LYS A 266 -5.71 -6.98 17.18
N PHE A 267 -6.55 -6.83 18.19
CA PHE A 267 -6.69 -5.67 19.05
C PHE A 267 -6.25 -6.03 20.45
N VAL A 268 -5.29 -5.29 21.01
CA VAL A 268 -4.69 -5.59 22.32
C VAL A 268 -5.01 -4.46 23.27
N ASP A 269 -5.34 -4.81 24.51
CA ASP A 269 -5.67 -3.84 25.54
C ASP A 269 -4.51 -2.89 25.82
N LYS A 270 -4.83 -1.60 25.80
CA LYS A 270 -3.81 -0.57 25.88
C LYS A 270 -4.29 0.65 26.64
N CYS A 271 -3.50 1.07 27.61
CA CYS A 271 -3.68 2.37 28.25
C CYS A 271 -3.41 3.47 27.23
N VAL A 272 -4.43 4.28 26.95
CA VAL A 272 -4.31 5.48 26.11
C VAL A 272 -3.59 6.58 26.88
N ASN A 273 -3.94 6.72 28.17
CA ASN A 273 -3.32 7.67 29.08
C ASN A 273 -3.36 7.10 30.52
N LYS A 274 -3.01 7.93 31.52
CA LYS A 274 -2.94 7.51 32.93
C LYS A 274 -4.27 6.99 33.50
N ASN A 275 -5.42 7.38 32.97
CA ASN A 275 -6.75 7.04 33.51
C ASN A 275 -7.71 6.45 32.47
N THR A 276 -7.23 6.13 31.26
CA THR A 276 -8.07 5.63 30.17
C THR A 276 -7.46 4.39 29.54
N LEU A 277 -8.27 3.33 29.46
CA LEU A 277 -7.97 2.05 28.84
C LEU A 277 -8.78 1.90 27.55
N ASN A 278 -8.11 1.54 26.47
CA ASN A 278 -8.76 0.94 25.31
C ASN A 278 -8.84 -0.56 25.56
N GLU A 279 -10.05 -1.02 25.83
CA GLU A 279 -10.42 -2.41 26.02
C GLU A 279 -10.76 -3.04 24.68
N SER A 280 -10.14 -4.15 24.32
CA SER A 280 -10.42 -4.88 23.10
C SER A 280 -11.40 -5.99 23.40
N ILE A 281 -12.59 -5.95 22.82
CA ILE A 281 -13.67 -6.90 23.16
C ILE A 281 -14.27 -7.55 21.91
N CYS A 282 -14.80 -8.76 22.11
CA CYS A 282 -15.88 -9.31 21.28
C CYS A 282 -17.24 -8.80 21.78
N ASP A 283 -18.03 -8.11 20.95
CA ASP A 283 -19.34 -7.57 21.35
C ASP A 283 -20.43 -8.65 21.56
N GLY A 284 -20.13 -9.92 21.22
CA GLY A 284 -21.02 -11.07 21.30
C GLY A 284 -22.22 -11.03 20.35
N LYS A 285 -22.32 -10.01 19.49
CA LYS A 285 -23.44 -9.74 18.57
C LYS A 285 -22.97 -9.70 17.12
N THR A 286 -21.87 -9.01 16.88
CA THR A 286 -21.05 -9.12 15.69
C THR A 286 -19.88 -10.06 16.01
N SER A 287 -19.22 -10.59 14.99
CA SER A 287 -18.00 -11.36 15.21
C SER A 287 -16.80 -10.60 14.69
N LEU A 288 -16.81 -9.29 14.95
CA LEU A 288 -15.71 -8.38 14.75
C LEU A 288 -15.21 -7.93 16.12
N ALA A 289 -13.91 -7.77 16.25
CA ALA A 289 -13.32 -7.24 17.47
C ALA A 289 -13.46 -5.71 17.44
N GLU A 290 -13.87 -5.14 18.57
CA GLU A 290 -14.00 -3.70 18.73
C GLU A 290 -13.18 -3.19 19.91
N THR A 291 -13.01 -1.87 19.97
CA THR A 291 -12.31 -1.22 21.08
C THR A 291 -13.29 -0.34 21.84
N LYS A 292 -13.47 -0.63 23.13
CA LYS A 292 -14.26 0.19 24.05
C LYS A 292 -13.35 1.04 24.93
N ILE A 293 -13.74 2.30 25.14
CA ILE A 293 -13.00 3.21 26.02
C ILE A 293 -13.51 3.04 27.44
N ILE A 294 -12.63 2.62 28.35
CA ILE A 294 -12.91 2.45 29.78
C ILE A 294 -12.12 3.50 30.57
N LYS A 295 -12.81 4.16 31.51
CA LYS A 295 -12.18 5.05 32.48
C LYS A 295 -11.73 4.23 33.69
N CYS A 296 -10.45 4.31 34.04
CA CYS A 296 -9.88 3.62 35.19
C CYS A 296 -9.79 4.57 36.38
N ASP A 297 -10.63 4.38 37.39
CA ASP A 297 -10.70 5.28 38.57
C ASP A 297 -9.39 5.30 39.38
N ASN A 298 -8.67 4.18 39.45
CA ASN A 298 -7.38 4.07 40.15
C ASN A 298 -6.18 4.14 39.18
N GLY A 299 -6.41 4.58 37.94
CA GLY A 299 -5.42 4.67 36.89
C GLY A 299 -5.24 3.38 36.08
N CYS A 300 -4.65 3.55 34.90
CA CYS A 300 -4.34 2.51 33.92
C CYS A 300 -2.83 2.27 33.88
N SER A 301 -2.42 1.01 33.91
CA SER A 301 -1.01 0.64 33.69
C SER A 301 -0.88 -0.75 33.09
N LYS A 302 0.09 -0.95 32.21
CA LYS A 302 0.38 -2.23 31.54
C LYS A 302 -0.82 -2.81 30.75
N GLY A 303 -1.67 -1.95 30.21
CA GLY A 303 -2.82 -2.35 29.39
C GLY A 303 -3.99 -2.89 30.21
N LYS A 304 -4.19 -2.40 31.44
CA LYS A 304 -5.33 -2.73 32.30
C LYS A 304 -5.55 -1.66 33.38
N CYS A 305 -6.76 -1.58 33.91
CA CYS A 305 -7.10 -0.76 35.06
C CYS A 305 -6.50 -1.33 36.36
N LYS A 306 -6.12 -0.44 37.29
CA LYS A 306 -5.67 -0.82 38.63
C LYS A 306 -6.89 -1.03 39.54
N LYS A 307 -6.82 -2.05 40.40
CA LYS A 307 -7.81 -2.23 41.49
C LYS A 307 -7.53 -1.22 42.61
N ALA A 308 -8.57 -0.84 43.34
CA ALA A 308 -8.41 0.00 44.53
C ALA A 308 -7.54 -0.73 45.56
N THR A 309 -6.43 -0.12 45.95
CA THR A 309 -5.65 -0.59 47.09
C THR A 309 -6.39 -0.20 48.35
N ASN A 310 -7.00 -1.17 49.03
CA ASN A 310 -7.50 -0.97 50.39
C ASN A 310 -6.30 -0.76 51.32
N THR A 311 -5.75 0.46 51.35
CA THR A 311 -4.86 0.90 52.44
C THR A 311 -5.71 1.28 53.63
N ASN A 312 -6.30 0.28 54.29
CA ASN A 312 -6.64 0.40 55.70
C ASN A 312 -5.45 -0.12 56.52
N THR A 313 -4.34 0.62 56.45
CA THR A 313 -3.37 0.65 57.54
C THR A 313 -3.71 1.90 58.35
N GLN A 314 -4.68 1.75 59.26
CA GLN A 314 -4.77 2.67 60.38
C GLN A 314 -3.48 2.53 61.18
N THR A 315 -2.62 3.54 61.10
CA THR A 315 -1.60 3.80 62.12
C THR A 315 -2.32 4.07 63.42
N LYS A 316 -2.56 3.01 64.20
CA LYS A 316 -3.02 3.13 65.58
C LYS A 316 -1.82 3.59 66.40
N SER A 317 -1.74 4.89 66.67
CA SER A 317 -0.87 5.40 67.73
C SER A 317 -1.31 4.75 69.04
N THR A 318 -0.42 3.95 69.62
CA THR A 318 -0.59 3.43 70.97
C THR A 318 0.62 3.88 71.77
N SER A 319 0.36 4.78 72.71
CA SER A 319 1.21 5.10 73.87
C SER A 319 0.62 4.33 75.08
N PRO A 320 1.43 3.94 76.08
CA PRO A 320 1.32 2.63 76.70
C PRO A 320 0.35 2.61 77.89
N ALA A 321 -0.39 1.51 78.02
CA ALA A 321 -1.12 1.18 79.24
C ALA A 321 -0.55 -0.13 79.83
N SER A 322 -0.11 0.03 81.08
CA SER A 322 0.29 -0.94 82.11
C SER A 322 0.05 -2.44 81.85
N LEU A 323 1.13 -3.23 81.92
CA LEU A 323 1.08 -4.68 82.08
C LEU A 323 0.52 -5.07 83.46
N GLY A 324 -0.68 -5.65 83.48
CA GLY A 324 -1.15 -6.53 84.55
C GLY A 324 -0.91 -8.00 84.16
N LEU A 325 -0.29 -8.77 85.05
CA LEU A 325 -0.03 -10.21 84.91
C LEU A 325 -1.33 -11.01 84.72
N ILE A 326 -1.36 -11.93 83.75
CA ILE A 326 -2.36 -13.00 83.65
C ILE A 326 -1.63 -14.35 83.48
N PRO A 327 -2.07 -15.44 84.17
CA PRO A 327 -1.24 -16.60 84.44
C PRO A 327 -1.29 -17.72 83.37
N LEU A 328 -0.22 -18.52 83.41
CA LEU A 328 0.28 -19.62 82.56
C LEU A 328 -0.67 -20.77 82.14
N ILE A 329 -1.99 -20.66 82.17
CA ILE A 329 -2.89 -21.84 82.08
C ILE A 329 -3.45 -22.12 80.67
N VAL A 330 -3.30 -21.21 79.68
CA VAL A 330 -3.94 -21.40 78.35
C VAL A 330 -3.08 -22.18 77.34
N ILE A 331 -1.77 -22.35 77.59
CA ILE A 331 -0.85 -23.05 76.68
C ILE A 331 -1.01 -24.59 76.75
N ALA A 332 -1.61 -25.12 77.83
CA ALA A 332 -1.79 -26.57 78.00
C ALA A 332 -2.93 -27.17 77.15
N LEU A 333 -3.91 -26.37 76.70
CA LEU A 333 -5.05 -26.88 75.92
C LEU A 333 -4.79 -26.97 74.41
N ILE A 334 -3.77 -26.28 73.90
CA ILE A 334 -3.40 -26.31 72.47
C ILE A 334 -2.59 -27.58 72.12
N PHE A 335 -1.87 -28.15 73.09
CA PHE A 335 -1.11 -29.40 72.87
C PHE A 335 -1.97 -30.67 72.89
N LEU A 336 -3.13 -30.66 73.57
CA LEU A 336 -4.03 -31.82 73.60
C LEU A 336 -4.84 -31.99 72.30
N PHE A 337 -5.05 -30.93 71.54
CA PHE A 337 -5.82 -30.96 70.29
C PHE A 337 -5.00 -31.44 69.07
N LEU A 338 -3.67 -31.36 69.12
CA LEU A 338 -2.79 -31.77 68.02
C LEU A 338 -2.49 -33.28 67.98
N PHE A 339 -2.77 -34.01 69.06
CA PHE A 339 -2.54 -35.46 69.11
C PHE A 339 -3.69 -36.30 68.51
N ILE A 340 -4.93 -35.77 68.49
CA ILE A 340 -6.11 -36.54 68.07
C ILE A 340 -6.28 -36.61 66.53
N LYS A 341 -5.70 -35.68 65.74
CA LYS A 341 -5.84 -35.69 64.28
C LYS A 341 -4.91 -36.64 63.52
N LYS A 342 -3.91 -37.27 64.17
CA LYS A 342 -2.88 -38.07 63.48
C LYS A 342 -3.24 -39.56 63.26
N VAL A 343 -4.44 -40.02 63.63
CA VAL A 343 -4.82 -41.45 63.57
C VAL A 343 -5.75 -41.81 62.39
N LYS A 344 -6.28 -40.86 61.60
CA LYS A 344 -7.20 -41.17 60.47
C LYS A 344 -6.60 -40.94 59.06
N LYS A 345 -5.48 -41.59 58.74
CA LYS A 345 -5.03 -41.80 57.34
C LYS A 345 -4.56 -43.24 57.11
N GLY A 346 -5.51 -44.15 56.94
CA GLY A 346 -5.31 -45.51 56.43
C GLY A 346 -5.79 -45.63 54.98
N LYS A 347 -4.89 -46.12 54.12
CA LYS A 347 -4.94 -46.31 52.66
C LYS A 347 -6.20 -47.00 52.11
N LEU A 348 -6.69 -46.57 50.94
CA LEU A 348 -7.27 -47.47 49.92
C LEU A 348 -6.92 -46.97 48.51
N ASN A 349 -6.39 -47.88 47.68
CA ASN A 349 -5.85 -47.64 46.35
C ASN A 349 -6.55 -48.64 45.40
N PHE A 350 -7.34 -48.17 44.44
CA PHE A 350 -8.02 -49.05 43.46
C PHE A 350 -7.39 -48.90 42.07
N LYS A 351 -6.73 -49.97 41.62
CA LYS A 351 -6.24 -50.16 40.24
C LYS A 351 -7.42 -50.43 39.30
N LYS A 352 -7.45 -49.72 38.16
CA LYS A 352 -8.36 -49.94 37.02
C LYS A 352 -8.11 -51.29 36.35
N ILE A 353 -9.17 -52.07 36.16
CA ILE A 353 -9.23 -53.25 35.30
C ILE A 353 -9.57 -52.78 33.87
N LYS A 354 -8.71 -53.11 32.89
CA LYS A 354 -9.01 -53.01 31.45
C LYS A 354 -9.64 -54.32 30.99
N ALA A 355 -10.86 -54.25 30.45
CA ALA A 355 -11.51 -55.35 29.75
C ALA A 355 -10.93 -55.49 28.33
N LYS A 356 -10.49 -56.70 27.99
CA LYS A 356 -10.07 -57.15 26.65
C LYS A 356 -11.10 -58.19 26.21
N LYS A 357 -11.98 -57.85 25.26
CA LYS A 357 -12.95 -58.79 24.67
C LYS A 357 -12.33 -59.36 23.39
N LYS A 358 -12.18 -60.68 23.32
CA LYS A 358 -11.77 -61.46 22.13
C LYS A 358 -12.61 -62.75 22.12
N GLY A 359 -13.11 -63.15 20.94
CA GLY A 359 -13.84 -64.41 20.69
C GLY A 359 -15.18 -64.14 19.99
N ARG A 360 -15.32 -64.17 18.65
CA ARG A 360 -15.22 -65.30 17.69
C ARG A 360 -16.51 -66.10 17.64
N ILE A 361 -17.29 -65.92 16.57
CA ILE A 361 -17.88 -66.97 15.73
C ILE A 361 -17.55 -66.56 14.29
#